data_AF-A0A0R3VZJ5-F1
#
_entry.id   AF-A0A0R3VZJ5-F1
#
_cell.length_a   1.000
_cell.length_b   1.000
_cell.length_c   1.000
_cell.angle_alpha   90.00
_cell.angle_beta   90.00
_cell.angle_gamma   90.00
#
_symmetry.space_group_name_H-M   'P 1'
#
loop_
_entity.id
_entity.type
_entity.pdbx_description
1 polymer ?
#
loop_
_entity_poly.entity_id
_entity_poly.type
_entity_poly.pdbx_seq_one_letter_code
_entity_poly.pdbx_strand_id
1 'polypeptide(L)'
;LTKWVARENRSRNRYGDMVPYDQSLVLLGRPWSTAISHPEPQITVGEAGQSYINASYVRRPEYGSRGEALMALITSLPEYIATQDPRENTVADFLTMVLEQRCPLIIMLSE
;
A
#
# COMPACT_ATOMS: atom_id res chain seq x y z
N LEU A 1 -7.70 -10.97 3.95
CA LEU A 1 -8.54 -9.74 3.90
C LEU A 1 -8.60 -9.16 2.48
N THR A 2 -7.47 -8.78 1.91
CA THR A 2 -7.34 -8.01 0.67
C THR A 2 -7.95 -8.70 -0.54
N LYS A 3 -7.84 -10.02 -0.67
CA LYS A 3 -8.50 -10.77 -1.76
C LYS A 3 -10.02 -10.54 -1.81
N TRP A 4 -10.68 -10.44 -0.66
CA TRP A 4 -12.13 -10.18 -0.58
C TRP A 4 -12.45 -8.72 -0.89
N VAL A 5 -11.73 -7.80 -0.23
CA VAL A 5 -11.88 -6.35 -0.42
C VAL A 5 -11.64 -5.94 -1.87
N ALA A 6 -10.60 -6.47 -2.51
CA ALA A 6 -10.26 -6.20 -3.89
C ALA A 6 -11.28 -6.77 -4.88
N ARG A 7 -11.95 -7.89 -4.51
CA ARG A 7 -13.03 -8.46 -5.32
C ARG A 7 -14.27 -7.58 -5.28
N GLU A 8 -14.60 -7.02 -4.13
CA GLU A 8 -15.71 -6.05 -3.99
C GLU A 8 -15.38 -4.72 -4.67
N ASN A 9 -14.11 -4.30 -4.63
CA ASN A 9 -13.60 -3.09 -5.27
C ASN A 9 -13.00 -3.34 -6.65
N ARG A 10 -13.56 -4.28 -7.43
CA ARG A 10 -12.99 -4.70 -8.73
C ARG A 10 -12.78 -3.52 -9.69
N SER A 11 -13.67 -2.52 -9.66
CA SER A 11 -13.55 -1.30 -10.48
C SER A 11 -12.36 -0.41 -10.09
N ARG A 12 -11.81 -0.55 -8.87
CA ARG A 12 -10.60 0.16 -8.43
C ARG A 12 -9.31 -0.57 -8.81
N ASN A 13 -9.39 -1.79 -9.33
CA ASN A 13 -8.24 -2.59 -9.76
C ASN A 13 -8.06 -2.53 -11.28
N ARG A 14 -6.84 -2.22 -11.73
CA ARG A 14 -6.50 -2.28 -13.15
C ARG A 14 -6.44 -3.72 -13.64
N TYR A 15 -5.86 -4.61 -12.82
CA TYR A 15 -5.81 -6.06 -13.04
C TYR A 15 -6.45 -6.78 -11.85
N GLY A 16 -7.38 -7.70 -12.11
CA GLY A 16 -8.14 -8.37 -11.06
C GLY A 16 -7.35 -9.43 -10.27
N ASP A 17 -6.23 -9.88 -10.84
CA ASP A 17 -5.32 -10.88 -10.30
C ASP A 17 -4.08 -10.26 -9.64
N MET A 18 -3.82 -8.97 -9.83
CA MET A 18 -2.73 -8.22 -9.18
C MET A 18 -3.29 -7.31 -8.09
N VAL A 19 -3.34 -7.83 -6.87
CA VAL A 19 -3.87 -7.14 -5.68
C VAL A 19 -2.81 -7.09 -4.58
N PRO A 20 -2.85 -6.08 -3.69
CA PRO A 20 -1.88 -5.96 -2.63
C PRO A 20 -1.96 -7.12 -1.62
N TYR A 21 -0.87 -7.37 -0.92
CA TYR A 21 -0.85 -8.31 0.20
C TYR A 21 -1.47 -7.69 1.45
N ASP A 22 -2.06 -8.52 2.31
CA ASP A 22 -2.65 -8.08 3.58
C ASP A 22 -1.62 -7.36 4.46
N GLN A 23 -0.37 -7.85 4.48
CA GLN A 23 0.71 -7.37 5.35
C GLN A 23 1.33 -6.04 4.90
N SER A 24 1.10 -5.62 3.66
CA SER A 24 1.67 -4.41 3.08
C SER A 24 0.62 -3.42 2.58
N LEU A 25 -0.65 -3.69 2.83
CA LEU A 25 -1.77 -2.90 2.30
C LEU A 25 -1.67 -1.43 2.71
N VAL A 26 -1.79 -0.53 1.74
CA VAL A 26 -2.05 0.89 2.01
C VAL A 26 -3.55 1.10 2.07
N LEU A 27 -3.99 1.89 3.05
CA LEU A 27 -5.39 2.28 3.22
C LEU A 27 -5.47 3.80 3.30
N LEU A 28 -6.44 4.38 2.59
CA LEU A 28 -6.76 5.80 2.71
C LEU A 28 -7.21 6.12 4.14
N GLY A 29 -6.90 7.32 4.62
CA GLY A 29 -7.14 7.74 6.00
C GLY A 29 -6.22 7.08 7.04
N ARG A 30 -5.24 6.28 6.62
CA ARG A 30 -4.27 5.62 7.51
C ARG A 30 -2.83 5.96 7.12
N PRO A 31 -2.18 6.94 7.77
CA PRO A 31 -0.79 7.27 7.50
C PRO A 31 0.15 6.12 7.92
N TRP A 32 1.35 6.09 7.33
CA TRP A 32 2.37 5.08 7.60
C TRP A 32 2.69 4.92 9.10
N SER A 33 2.59 6.00 9.88
CA SER A 33 2.85 5.98 11.33
C SER A 33 1.88 5.04 12.05
N THR A 34 0.60 5.06 11.68
CA THR A 34 -0.42 4.15 12.21
C THR A 34 -0.14 2.69 11.80
N ALA A 35 0.28 2.47 10.54
CA ALA A 35 0.61 1.13 10.05
C ALA A 35 1.82 0.51 10.78
N ILE A 36 2.78 1.33 11.20
CA ILE A 36 3.94 0.89 11.99
C ILE A 36 3.58 0.63 13.45
N SER A 37 2.79 1.51 14.07
CA SER A 37 2.38 1.34 15.47
C SER A 37 1.42 0.16 15.66
N HIS A 38 0.68 -0.21 14.61
CA HIS A 38 -0.28 -1.31 14.62
C HIS A 38 -0.07 -2.22 13.39
N PRO A 39 0.97 -3.07 13.40
CA PRO A 39 1.33 -3.91 12.25
C PRO A 39 0.30 -5.01 11.96
N GLU A 40 -0.52 -5.38 12.95
CA GLU A 40 -1.70 -6.24 12.79
C GLU A 40 -2.96 -5.43 13.12
N PRO A 41 -3.38 -4.52 12.23
CA PRO A 41 -4.53 -3.70 12.51
C PRO A 41 -5.80 -4.58 12.42
N GLN A 42 -6.63 -4.53 13.46
CA GLN A 42 -7.92 -5.22 13.53
C GLN A 42 -8.94 -4.50 12.63
N ILE A 43 -8.75 -4.56 11.30
CA ILE A 43 -9.58 -3.85 10.32
C ILE A 43 -10.69 -4.76 9.83
N THR A 44 -11.93 -4.28 9.87
CA THR A 44 -13.06 -5.02 9.31
C THR A 44 -13.04 -5.00 7.77
N VAL A 45 -13.65 -5.99 7.13
CA VAL A 45 -13.77 -6.03 5.66
C VAL A 45 -14.45 -4.77 5.11
N GLY A 46 -15.47 -4.25 5.82
CA GLY A 46 -16.18 -3.03 5.42
C GLY A 46 -15.31 -1.76 5.48
N GLU A 47 -14.55 -1.58 6.56
CA GLU A 47 -13.62 -0.44 6.69
C GLU A 47 -12.51 -0.49 5.64
N ALA A 48 -11.94 -1.68 5.43
CA ALA A 48 -10.94 -1.90 4.39
C ALA A 48 -11.54 -1.66 2.99
N GLY A 49 -12.81 -2.03 2.77
CA GLY A 49 -13.55 -1.79 1.54
C GLY A 49 -13.68 -0.31 1.17
N GLN A 50 -14.06 0.53 2.13
CA GLN A 50 -14.24 1.97 1.90
C GLN A 50 -12.91 2.68 1.62
N SER A 51 -11.87 2.28 2.36
CA SER A 51 -10.53 2.92 2.33
C SER A 51 -9.58 2.27 1.32
N TYR A 52 -10.09 1.37 0.47
CA TYR A 52 -9.27 0.55 -0.43
C TYR A 52 -8.62 1.39 -1.53
N ILE A 53 -7.31 1.21 -1.67
CA ILE A 53 -6.51 1.59 -2.83
C ILE A 53 -5.56 0.43 -3.18
N ASN A 54 -5.34 0.18 -4.49
CA ASN A 54 -4.40 -0.86 -4.93
C ASN A 54 -2.96 -0.36 -4.84
N ALA A 55 -2.44 -0.34 -3.62
CA ALA A 55 -1.08 0.06 -3.31
C ALA A 55 -0.53 -0.75 -2.13
N SER A 56 0.80 -0.89 -2.10
CA SER A 56 1.53 -1.58 -1.05
C SER A 56 2.70 -0.74 -0.53
N TYR A 57 2.88 -0.75 0.78
CA TYR A 57 4.13 -0.32 1.41
C TYR A 57 5.25 -1.28 1.04
N VAL A 58 6.36 -0.73 0.54
CA VAL A 58 7.57 -1.48 0.22
C VAL A 58 8.70 -0.94 1.09
N ARG A 59 9.37 -1.87 1.79
CA ARG A 59 10.50 -1.59 2.66
C ARG A 59 11.77 -2.05 1.98
N ARG A 60 12.83 -1.25 2.08
CA ARG A 60 14.16 -1.67 1.64
C ARG A 60 14.63 -2.80 2.56
N PRO A 61 15.35 -3.80 2.02
CA PRO A 61 16.00 -4.80 2.86
C PRO A 61 17.06 -4.14 3.76
N GLU A 62 17.27 -4.73 4.94
CA GLU A 62 18.45 -4.45 5.74
C GLU A 62 19.63 -5.23 5.17
N TYR A 63 20.85 -4.73 5.33
CA TYR A 63 22.04 -5.43 4.87
C TYR A 63 22.90 -5.86 6.05
N GLY A 64 23.22 -7.14 6.09
CA GLY A 64 24.16 -7.69 7.06
C GLY A 64 25.59 -7.23 6.80
N SER A 65 26.50 -7.57 7.72
CA SER A 65 27.92 -7.20 7.63
C SER A 65 28.64 -7.80 6.42
N ARG A 66 28.07 -8.79 5.74
CA ARG A 66 28.60 -9.41 4.51
C ARG A 66 27.82 -8.97 3.26
N GLY A 67 26.93 -7.99 3.38
CA GLY A 67 26.10 -7.51 2.28
C GLY A 67 24.92 -8.41 1.93
N GLU A 68 24.58 -9.39 2.78
CA GLU A 68 23.38 -10.19 2.61
C GLU A 68 22.12 -9.35 2.83
N ALA A 69 21.12 -9.52 1.96
CA ALA A 69 19.81 -8.88 2.15
C ALA A 69 19.02 -9.62 3.23
N LEU A 70 18.62 -8.89 4.26
CA LEU A 70 17.78 -9.33 5.37
C LEU A 70 16.39 -8.71 5.22
N MET A 71 15.36 -9.46 5.63
CA MET A 71 14.00 -8.94 5.61
C MET A 71 13.87 -7.76 6.56
N ALA A 72 13.29 -6.66 6.07
CA ALA A 72 12.98 -5.51 6.90
C ALA A 72 11.94 -5.87 7.96
N LEU A 73 12.09 -5.33 9.17
CA LEU A 73 11.10 -5.50 10.22
C LEU A 73 9.78 -4.81 9.81
N ILE A 74 8.63 -5.39 10.13
CA ILE A 74 7.32 -4.81 9.78
C ILE A 74 7.10 -3.41 10.38
N THR A 75 7.78 -3.11 11.48
CA THR A 75 7.76 -1.79 12.15
C THR A 75 8.79 -0.81 11.59
N SER A 76 9.63 -1.22 10.63
CA SER A 76 10.50 -0.28 9.92
C SER A 76 9.67 0.63 9.02
N LEU A 77 10.16 1.87 8.87
CA LEU A 77 9.57 2.86 7.99
C LEU A 77 9.58 2.37 6.54
N PRO A 78 8.42 2.23 5.87
CA PRO A 78 8.41 1.93 4.45
C PRO A 78 8.98 3.11 3.67
N GLU A 79 10.04 2.88 2.90
CA GLU A 79 10.63 3.92 2.05
C GLU A 79 9.84 4.18 0.77
N TYR A 80 9.06 3.20 0.32
CA TYR A 80 8.36 3.29 -0.96
C TYR A 80 6.90 2.85 -0.81
N ILE A 81 6.08 3.36 -1.74
CA ILE A 81 4.75 2.83 -2.01
C ILE A 81 4.75 2.38 -3.47
N ALA A 82 4.48 1.10 -3.69
CA ALA A 82 4.22 0.56 -5.02
C ALA A 82 2.71 0.58 -5.27
N THR A 83 2.28 1.15 -6.39
CA THR A 83 0.86 1.28 -6.75
C THR A 83 0.68 0.98 -8.22
N GLN A 84 -0.52 0.54 -8.61
CA GLN A 84 -0.90 0.47 -10.02
C GLN A 84 -0.98 1.88 -10.64
N ASP A 85 -0.96 1.95 -11.97
CA ASP A 85 -1.36 3.16 -12.68
C ASP A 85 -2.81 3.53 -12.33
N PRO A 86 -3.04 4.74 -11.81
CA PRO A 86 -4.39 5.19 -11.46
C PRO A 86 -5.35 4.98 -12.63
N ARG A 87 -6.56 4.54 -12.31
CA ARG A 87 -7.68 4.54 -13.26
C ARG A 87 -8.37 5.89 -13.18
N GLU A 88 -9.18 6.22 -14.17
CA GLU A 88 -9.98 7.45 -14.19
C GLU A 88 -10.77 7.65 -12.88
N ASN A 89 -11.34 6.56 -12.34
CA ASN A 89 -12.12 6.56 -11.11
C ASN A 89 -11.30 6.46 -9.82
N THR A 90 -9.97 6.37 -9.88
CA THR A 90 -9.09 6.28 -8.70
C THR A 90 -8.01 7.37 -8.67
N VAL A 91 -8.10 8.40 -9.52
CA VAL A 91 -7.14 9.53 -9.52
C VAL A 91 -7.20 10.29 -8.20
N ALA A 92 -8.42 10.56 -7.70
CA ALA A 92 -8.60 11.25 -6.42
C ALA A 92 -8.05 10.42 -5.25
N ASP A 93 -8.29 9.11 -5.24
CA ASP A 93 -7.75 8.18 -4.24
C ASP A 93 -6.22 8.18 -4.25
N PHE A 94 -5.60 8.15 -5.44
CA PHE A 94 -4.14 8.22 -5.59
C PHE A 94 -3.57 9.52 -5.02
N LEU A 95 -4.15 10.68 -5.36
CA LEU A 95 -3.69 11.97 -4.85
C LEU A 95 -3.91 12.10 -3.33
N THR A 96 -5.00 11.52 -2.81
CA THR A 96 -5.27 11.44 -1.37
C THR A 96 -4.20 10.63 -0.67
N MET A 97 -3.85 9.46 -1.20
CA MET A 97 -2.74 8.64 -0.69
C MET A 97 -1.42 9.42 -0.69
N VAL A 98 -1.06 10.10 -1.79
CA VAL A 98 0.16 10.89 -1.89
C VAL A 98 0.23 11.96 -0.79
N LEU A 99 -0.88 12.66 -0.55
CA LEU A 99 -0.98 13.71 0.47
C LEU A 99 -0.87 13.15 1.89
N GLU A 100 -1.66 12.12 2.21
CA GLU A 100 -1.71 11.50 3.55
C GLU A 100 -0.38 10.86 3.93
N GLN A 101 0.28 10.21 2.97
CA GLN A 101 1.58 9.57 3.16
C GLN A 101 2.76 10.53 3.04
N ARG A 102 2.47 11.80 2.69
CA ARG A 102 3.47 12.86 2.51
C ARG A 102 4.56 12.48 1.51
N CYS A 103 4.18 11.86 0.40
CA CYS A 103 5.12 11.45 -0.64
C CYS A 103 5.70 12.68 -1.37
N PRO A 104 7.02 12.94 -1.30
CA PRO A 104 7.61 14.12 -1.95
C PRO A 104 7.95 13.92 -3.42
N LEU A 105 7.99 12.67 -3.89
CA LEU A 105 8.38 12.29 -5.23
C LEU A 105 7.44 11.19 -5.75
N ILE A 106 6.99 11.35 -6.99
CA ILE A 106 6.23 10.33 -7.73
C ILE A 106 7.09 9.92 -8.92
N ILE A 107 7.31 8.62 -9.06
CA ILE A 107 8.03 8.02 -10.20
C ILE A 107 7.03 7.18 -10.97
N MET A 108 6.78 7.55 -12.23
CA MET A 108 5.95 6.77 -13.15
C MET A 108 6.86 5.94 -14.05
N LEU A 109 6.56 4.64 -14.19
CA LEU A 109 7.39 3.66 -14.93
C LEU A 109 6.70 3.16 -16.22
N SER A 110 5.61 3.80 -16.62
CA SER A 110 4.81 3.50 -17.81
C SER A 110 4.77 4.70 -18.76
N GLU A 111 4.44 4.44 -20.03
CA GLU A 111 4.21 5.45 -21.09
C GLU A 111 2.74 5.87 -21.17
#